data_AF-A0A2J8PNV8-F1
#
_entry.id   AF-A0A2J8PNV8-F1
#
_cell.length_a   1.000
_cell.length_b   1.000
_cell.length_c   1.000
_cell.angle_alpha   90.00
_cell.angle_beta   90.00
_cell.angle_gamma   90.00
#
_symmetry.space_group_name_H-M   'P 1'
#
loop_
_entity.id
_entity.type
_entity.pdbx_description
1 polymer ?
#
loop_
_entity_poly.entity_id
_entity_poly.type
_entity_poly.pdbx_seq_one_letter_code
_entity_poly.pdbx_strand_id
1 'polypeptide(L)'
;MLQTLASKDLAQTSYFMATNSLHLTTFCLQYKPTVIACVCIHLACKWSNWEIPVSTDGKHWWEYVDPTVTLELLDELTHEFLQILEKTPNRLKKIRNWRANQAARKPKVDGQVSETPLLGSSLVQNSILVD
;
A
#
# COMPACT_ATOMS: atom_id res chain seq x y z
N MET A 1 -7.15 19.05 -2.55
CA MET A 1 -6.89 17.95 -3.51
C MET A 1 -6.19 16.81 -2.79
N LEU A 2 -6.81 16.28 -1.73
CA LEU A 2 -6.38 15.05 -1.07
C LEU A 2 -7.04 13.88 -1.80
N GLN A 3 -6.36 13.32 -2.78
CA GLN A 3 -6.74 12.03 -3.33
C GLN A 3 -5.47 11.18 -3.51
N THR A 4 -5.22 10.38 -2.47
CA THR A 4 -4.78 8.99 -2.59
C THR A 4 -3.49 8.72 -3.36
N LEU A 5 -2.35 9.13 -2.82
CA LEU A 5 -1.17 8.29 -3.00
C LEU A 5 -1.32 7.11 -2.02
N ALA A 6 -1.97 6.03 -2.47
CA ALA A 6 -1.73 4.73 -1.87
C ALA A 6 -0.19 4.60 -1.72
N SER A 7 0.30 4.26 -0.54
CA SER A 7 1.74 4.26 -0.32
C SER A 7 2.40 3.39 -1.39
N LYS A 8 3.59 3.80 -1.87
CA LYS A 8 4.37 3.01 -2.84
C LYS A 8 4.48 1.55 -2.39
N ASP A 9 4.55 1.33 -1.08
CA ASP A 9 4.59 0.03 -0.43
C ASP A 9 3.29 -0.77 -0.61
N LEU A 10 2.12 -0.12 -0.52
CA LEU A 10 0.83 -0.77 -0.76
C LEU A 10 0.74 -1.24 -2.21
N ALA A 11 1.04 -0.36 -3.17
CA ALA A 11 1.01 -0.71 -4.59
C ALA A 11 1.96 -1.89 -4.91
N GLN A 12 3.15 -1.87 -4.33
CA GLN A 12 4.12 -2.96 -4.50
C GLN A 12 3.65 -4.25 -3.83
N THR A 13 3.00 -4.17 -2.65
CA THR A 13 2.41 -5.33 -1.98
C THR A 13 1.31 -5.95 -2.83
N SER A 14 0.40 -5.15 -3.35
CA SER A 14 -0.70 -5.60 -4.22
C SER A 14 -0.18 -6.28 -5.48
N TYR A 15 0.84 -5.71 -6.13
CA TYR A 15 1.47 -6.33 -7.30
C TYR A 15 2.14 -7.68 -6.97
N PHE A 16 2.83 -7.73 -5.83
CA PHE A 16 3.43 -8.98 -5.36
C PHE A 16 2.37 -10.04 -5.05
N MET A 17 1.22 -9.67 -4.46
CA MET A 17 0.09 -10.57 -4.25
C MET A 17 -0.49 -11.07 -5.59
N ALA A 18 -0.66 -10.20 -6.58
CA ALA A 18 -1.13 -10.59 -7.91
C ALA A 18 -0.19 -11.58 -8.62
N THR A 19 1.13 -11.41 -8.42
CA THR A 19 2.11 -12.37 -8.95
C THR A 19 1.99 -13.72 -8.23
N ASN A 20 1.72 -13.74 -6.92
CA ASN A 20 1.56 -14.99 -6.17
C ASN A 20 0.24 -15.69 -6.46
N SER A 21 -0.84 -14.96 -6.75
CA SER A 21 -2.12 -15.58 -7.13
C SER A 21 -1.95 -16.39 -8.41
N LEU A 22 -1.26 -15.86 -9.43
CA LEU A 22 -0.96 -16.60 -10.66
C LEU A 22 -0.07 -17.84 -10.45
N HIS A 23 0.89 -17.78 -9.52
CA HIS A 23 1.81 -18.89 -9.30
C HIS A 23 1.24 -20.02 -8.43
N LEU A 24 0.30 -19.70 -7.54
CA LEU A 24 -0.09 -20.59 -6.44
C LEU A 24 -1.57 -20.98 -6.49
N THR A 25 -2.41 -20.21 -7.17
CA THR A 25 -3.84 -20.51 -7.30
C THR A 25 -4.23 -20.70 -8.76
N THR A 26 -5.43 -21.21 -8.99
CA THR A 26 -6.05 -21.31 -10.32
C THR A 26 -7.02 -20.17 -10.58
N PHE A 27 -6.90 -19.06 -9.84
CA PHE A 27 -7.82 -17.92 -9.92
C PHE A 27 -7.93 -17.32 -11.32
N CYS A 28 -6.86 -17.34 -12.11
CA CYS A 28 -6.87 -16.86 -13.50
C CYS A 28 -7.79 -17.67 -14.43
N LEU A 29 -8.19 -18.87 -14.03
CA LEU A 29 -9.12 -19.72 -14.78
C LEU A 29 -10.57 -19.58 -14.28
N GLN A 30 -10.76 -19.06 -13.06
CA GLN A 30 -12.05 -19.03 -12.38
C GLN A 30 -12.68 -17.63 -12.34
N TYR A 31 -11.86 -16.58 -12.24
CA TYR A 31 -12.31 -15.21 -12.02
C TYR A 31 -11.69 -14.24 -13.02
N LYS A 32 -12.40 -13.12 -13.24
CA LYS A 32 -11.90 -12.04 -14.09
C LYS A 32 -10.65 -11.40 -13.47
N PRO A 33 -9.69 -10.91 -14.29
CA PRO A 33 -8.51 -10.21 -13.80
C PRO A 33 -8.82 -9.03 -12.87
N THR A 34 -9.93 -8.33 -13.10
CA THR A 34 -10.44 -7.22 -12.27
C THR A 34 -10.78 -7.68 -10.84
N VAL A 35 -11.50 -8.79 -10.70
CA VAL A 35 -11.82 -9.40 -9.39
C VAL A 35 -10.53 -9.79 -8.66
N ILE A 36 -9.58 -10.40 -9.37
CA ILE A 36 -8.30 -10.81 -8.76
C ILE A 36 -7.45 -9.61 -8.34
N ALA A 37 -7.48 -8.52 -9.10
CA ALA A 37 -6.85 -7.27 -8.69
C ALA A 37 -7.47 -6.73 -7.39
N CYS A 38 -8.80 -6.77 -7.26
CA CYS A 38 -9.49 -6.35 -6.04
C CYS A 38 -9.07 -7.21 -4.83
N VAL A 39 -9.01 -8.54 -4.97
CA VAL A 39 -8.56 -9.44 -3.90
C VAL A 39 -7.13 -9.10 -3.45
N CYS A 40 -6.22 -8.86 -4.40
CA CYS A 40 -4.82 -8.54 -4.08
C CYS A 40 -4.65 -7.20 -3.36
N ILE A 41 -5.43 -6.18 -3.75
CA ILE A 41 -5.45 -4.87 -3.07
C ILE A 41 -6.08 -4.99 -1.69
N HIS A 42 -7.20 -5.71 -1.55
CA HIS A 42 -7.87 -5.95 -0.27
C HIS A 42 -6.95 -6.62 0.76
N LEU A 43 -6.24 -7.67 0.33
CA LEU A 43 -5.27 -8.36 1.17
C LEU A 43 -4.10 -7.44 1.58
N ALA A 44 -3.58 -6.63 0.64
CA ALA A 44 -2.51 -5.66 0.93
C ALA A 44 -2.96 -4.56 1.91
N CYS A 45 -4.23 -4.11 1.81
CA CYS A 45 -4.86 -3.17 2.73
C CYS A 45 -4.93 -3.76 4.14
N LYS A 46 -5.48 -4.99 4.27
CA LYS A 46 -5.53 -5.73 5.55
C LYS A 46 -4.16 -5.90 6.20
N TRP A 47 -3.13 -6.22 5.42
CA TRP A 47 -1.76 -6.34 5.95
C TRP A 47 -1.11 -5.02 6.36
N SER A 48 -1.54 -3.92 5.77
CA SER A 48 -1.08 -2.57 6.11
C SER A 48 -1.84 -1.96 7.28
N ASN A 49 -2.87 -2.66 7.80
CA ASN A 49 -3.83 -2.13 8.77
C ASN A 49 -4.39 -0.77 8.32
N TRP A 50 -4.64 -0.67 7.00
CA TRP A 50 -5.12 0.53 6.33
C TRP A 50 -6.28 0.13 5.43
N GLU A 51 -7.37 0.88 5.49
CA GLU A 51 -8.55 0.66 4.67
C GLU A 51 -8.78 1.86 3.77
N ILE A 52 -9.19 1.60 2.53
CA ILE A 52 -9.54 2.65 1.58
C ILE A 52 -10.91 3.19 2.01
N PRO A 53 -11.04 4.50 2.30
CA PRO A 53 -12.30 5.08 2.71
C PRO A 53 -13.36 4.97 1.61
N VAL A 54 -14.63 4.88 2.04
CA VAL A 54 -15.80 4.96 1.15
C VAL A 54 -15.79 6.31 0.42
N SER A 55 -16.16 6.31 -0.85
CA SER A 55 -16.23 7.53 -1.66
C SER A 55 -17.39 8.43 -1.23
N THR A 56 -17.37 9.68 -1.71
CA THR A 56 -18.39 10.69 -1.39
C THR A 56 -19.79 10.35 -1.91
N ASP A 57 -19.91 9.46 -2.89
CA ASP A 57 -21.16 8.94 -3.42
C ASP A 57 -21.63 7.64 -2.70
N GLY A 58 -20.95 7.26 -1.61
CA GLY A 58 -21.32 6.12 -0.77
C GLY A 58 -20.89 4.75 -1.30
N LYS A 59 -20.04 4.71 -2.33
CA LYS A 59 -19.58 3.46 -2.94
C LYS A 59 -18.24 2.98 -2.36
N HIS A 60 -18.06 1.66 -2.35
CA HIS A 60 -16.76 1.09 -2.03
C HIS A 60 -15.81 1.16 -3.21
N TRP A 61 -14.50 1.21 -2.92
CA TRP A 61 -13.47 1.38 -3.94
C TRP A 61 -13.46 0.25 -5.00
N TRP A 62 -13.82 -0.98 -4.61
CA TRP A 62 -13.84 -2.12 -5.52
C TRP A 62 -14.96 -2.03 -6.55
N GLU A 63 -16.07 -1.34 -6.25
CA GLU A 63 -17.18 -1.14 -7.19
C GLU A 63 -16.77 -0.33 -8.42
N TYR A 64 -15.76 0.56 -8.28
CA TYR A 64 -15.20 1.31 -9.40
C TYR A 64 -14.28 0.47 -10.29
N VAL A 65 -13.78 -0.66 -9.78
CA VAL A 65 -12.89 -1.57 -10.53
C VAL A 65 -13.73 -2.65 -11.21
N ASP A 66 -14.68 -3.23 -10.49
CA ASP A 66 -15.61 -4.22 -11.02
C ASP A 66 -16.93 -4.18 -10.23
N PRO A 67 -18.07 -3.91 -10.89
CA PRO A 67 -19.36 -3.80 -10.21
C PRO A 67 -19.90 -5.13 -9.68
N THR A 68 -19.29 -6.27 -10.04
CA THR A 68 -19.69 -7.60 -9.56
C THR A 68 -19.00 -8.01 -8.26
N VAL A 69 -18.02 -7.22 -7.79
CA VAL A 69 -17.27 -7.52 -6.57
C VAL A 69 -18.04 -7.10 -5.34
N THR A 70 -18.20 -8.01 -4.38
CA THR A 70 -18.76 -7.74 -3.06
C THR A 70 -17.73 -8.00 -1.96
N LEU A 71 -17.98 -7.49 -0.75
CA LEU A 71 -17.09 -7.71 0.39
C LEU A 71 -16.98 -9.19 0.75
N GLU A 72 -18.09 -9.93 0.66
CA GLU A 72 -18.15 -11.37 0.94
C GLU A 72 -17.24 -12.14 -0.02
N LEU A 73 -17.31 -11.83 -1.32
CA LEU A 73 -16.44 -12.44 -2.33
C LEU A 73 -14.96 -12.11 -2.08
N LEU A 74 -14.66 -10.86 -1.71
CA LEU A 74 -13.29 -10.46 -1.38
C LEU A 74 -12.76 -11.23 -0.18
N ASP A 75 -13.53 -11.36 0.89
CA ASP A 75 -13.11 -12.06 2.09
C ASP A 75 -13.00 -13.59 1.86
N GLU A 76 -13.91 -14.19 1.09
CA GLU A 76 -13.85 -15.60 0.70
C GLU A 76 -12.55 -15.91 -0.07
N LEU A 77 -12.30 -15.19 -1.17
CA LEU A 77 -11.12 -15.42 -2.01
C LEU A 77 -9.82 -15.06 -1.32
N THR A 78 -9.85 -14.04 -0.46
CA THR A 78 -8.69 -13.70 0.36
C THR A 78 -8.37 -14.83 1.34
N HIS A 79 -9.39 -15.42 1.96
CA HIS A 79 -9.21 -16.54 2.87
C HIS A 79 -8.68 -17.78 2.15
N GLU A 80 -9.26 -18.15 1.00
CA GLU A 80 -8.78 -19.25 0.17
C GLU A 80 -7.32 -19.02 -0.25
N PHE A 81 -6.97 -17.81 -0.67
CA PHE A 81 -5.61 -17.48 -1.07
C PHE A 81 -4.62 -17.63 0.09
N LEU A 82 -4.97 -17.14 1.28
CA LEU A 82 -4.15 -17.30 2.49
C LEU A 82 -3.96 -18.77 2.87
N GLN A 83 -5.00 -19.60 2.79
CA GLN A 83 -4.88 -21.04 3.06
C GLN A 83 -3.90 -21.73 2.09
N ILE A 84 -3.91 -21.35 0.81
CA ILE A 84 -2.97 -21.88 -0.19
C ILE A 84 -1.54 -21.40 0.09
N LEU A 85 -1.37 -20.14 0.50
CA LEU A 85 -0.08 -19.59 0.90
C LEU A 85 0.52 -20.34 2.09
N GLU A 86 -0.30 -20.70 3.08
CA GLU A 86 0.12 -21.47 4.26
C GLU A 86 0.57 -22.89 3.93
N LYS A 87 -0.07 -23.54 2.95
CA LYS A 87 0.34 -24.85 2.44
C LYS A 87 1.68 -24.83 1.69
N THR A 88 2.20 -23.65 1.36
CA THR A 88 3.48 -23.49 0.65
C THR A 88 4.51 -22.77 1.53
N PRO A 89 5.14 -23.47 2.51
CA PRO A 89 5.93 -22.84 3.58
C PRO A 89 7.13 -22.03 3.06
N ASN A 90 7.76 -22.47 1.96
CA ASN A 90 8.86 -21.74 1.33
C ASN A 90 8.44 -20.39 0.74
N ARG A 91 7.22 -20.30 0.21
CA ARG A 91 6.65 -19.06 -0.34
C ARG A 91 6.20 -18.15 0.79
N LEU A 92 5.54 -18.70 1.82
CA LEU A 92 5.18 -17.94 3.01
C LEU A 92 6.40 -17.31 3.69
N LYS A 93 7.52 -18.04 3.78
CA LYS A 93 8.80 -17.49 4.28
C LYS A 93 9.30 -16.32 3.43
N LYS A 94 9.23 -16.42 2.09
CA LYS A 94 9.58 -15.30 1.19
C LYS A 94 8.67 -14.09 1.39
N ILE A 95 7.37 -14.29 1.52
CA ILE A 95 6.38 -13.23 1.78
C ILE A 95 6.67 -12.54 3.12
N ARG A 96 6.95 -13.31 4.18
CA ARG A 96 7.27 -12.79 5.51
C ARG A 96 8.55 -11.97 5.52
N ASN A 97 9.60 -12.47 4.87
CA ASN A 97 10.87 -11.76 4.72
C ASN A 97 10.71 -10.49 3.88
N TRP A 98 9.89 -10.56 2.83
CA TRP A 98 9.56 -9.40 1.99
C TRP A 98 8.85 -8.31 2.81
N ARG A 99 7.87 -8.69 3.63
CA ARG A 99 7.17 -7.75 4.53
C ARG A 99 8.10 -7.14 5.58
N ALA A 100 8.99 -7.94 6.18
CA ALA A 100 9.97 -7.44 7.15
C ALA A 100 10.92 -6.40 6.53
N ASN A 101 11.38 -6.64 5.29
CA ASN A 101 12.22 -5.69 4.55
C ASN A 101 11.47 -4.39 4.20
N GLN A 102 10.17 -4.43 3.93
CA GLN A 102 9.36 -3.22 3.71
C GLN A 102 9.18 -2.43 5.01
N ALA A 103 8.90 -3.11 6.13
CA ALA A 103 8.76 -2.46 7.44
C ALA A 103 10.04 -1.76 7.89
N ALA A 104 11.21 -2.33 7.56
CA ALA A 104 12.52 -1.74 7.86
C ALA A 104 12.86 -0.50 7.01
N ARG A 105 12.16 -0.26 5.91
CA ARG A 105 12.41 0.86 4.99
C ARG A 105 11.65 2.15 5.33
N LYS A 106 10.83 2.19 6.39
CA LYS A 106 10.12 3.41 6.80
C LYS A 106 11.10 4.59 6.98
N PRO A 107 11.05 5.64 6.15
CA PRO A 107 11.72 6.89 6.46
C PRO A 107 10.91 7.58 7.57
N LYS A 108 11.59 8.12 8.58
CA LYS A 108 10.99 9.11 9.48
C LYS A 108 10.56 10.30 8.62
N VAL A 109 9.25 10.48 8.45
CA VAL A 109 8.70 11.74 7.94
C VAL A 109 8.54 12.63 9.17
N ASP A 110 9.63 13.31 9.55
CA ASP A 110 9.52 14.48 10.42
C ASP A 110 9.07 15.64 9.53
N GLY A 111 7.79 15.99 9.67
CA GLY A 111 7.26 17.23 9.13
C GLY A 111 7.75 18.40 9.98
N GLN A 112 8.58 19.25 9.40
CA GLN A 112 8.74 20.64 9.85
C GLN A 112 8.74 21.54 8.61
N VAL A 113 7.61 22.20 8.38
CA VAL A 113 7.50 23.36 7.49
C VAL A 113 7.01 24.52 8.34
N SER A 114 7.97 25.43 8.59
CA SER A 114 7.88 26.88 8.76
C SER A 114 6.88 27.50 9.75
N GLU A 115 7.43 28.23 10.71
CA GLU A 115 7.01 29.63 10.91
C GLU A 115 8.26 30.52 10.90
N THR A 116 8.30 31.41 9.92
CA THR A 116 9.25 32.52 9.82
C THR A 116 8.57 33.75 10.43
N PRO A 117 9.12 34.38 11.48
CA PRO A 117 8.76 35.75 11.79
C PRO A 117 9.75 36.68 11.09
N LEU A 118 9.25 37.42 10.10
CA LEU A 118 9.88 38.64 9.62
C LEU A 118 9.89 39.67 10.75
N LEU A 119 11.07 40.05 11.23
CA LEU A 119 11.28 41.38 11.80
C LEU A 119 12.75 41.78 11.64
N GLY A 120 12.96 42.90 10.97
CA GLY A 120 14.28 43.40 10.59
C GLY A 120 14.98 44.23 11.66
N SER A 121 16.16 44.71 11.23
CA SER A 121 17.18 45.54 11.90
C SER A 121 18.29 44.72 12.54
N SER A 122 19.58 45.02 12.42
CA SER A 122 20.41 45.92 11.61
C SER A 122 21.86 45.66 12.06
N LEU A 123 22.85 46.13 11.28
CA LEU A 123 24.25 46.40 11.68
C LEU A 123 25.30 45.24 11.58
N VAL A 124 25.86 45.09 10.37
CA VAL A 124 27.24 45.47 10.00
C VAL A 124 28.39 45.09 10.98
N GLN A 125 29.27 44.14 10.61
CA GLN A 125 30.66 44.34 10.11
C GLN A 125 31.66 43.21 10.44
N ASN A 126 32.53 42.91 9.45
CA ASN A 126 33.93 42.40 9.51
C ASN A 126 34.15 40.91 9.88
N SER A 127 35.08 40.14 9.29
CA SER A 127 36.22 40.40 8.38
C SER A 127 36.87 39.08 7.91
N ILE A 128 37.23 39.01 6.60
CA ILE A 128 38.51 38.55 5.98
C ILE A 128 39.06 37.16 6.42
N LEU A 129 38.94 36.08 5.63
CA LEU A 129 39.76 35.57 4.49
C LEU A 129 41.27 35.33 4.74
N VAL A 130 41.67 34.06 4.51
CA VAL A 130 42.95 33.45 4.07
C VAL A 130 44.25 33.64 4.86
N ASP A 131 44.87 32.49 5.18
CA ASP A 131 46.03 31.99 4.42
C ASP A 131 45.77 30.52 4.01
#